data_AF-A0A7C7PVB7-F1
#
_entry.id   AF-A0A7C7PVB7-F1
#
_cell.length_a   1.000
_cell.length_b   1.000
_cell.length_c   1.000
_cell.angle_alpha   90.00
_cell.angle_beta   90.00
_cell.angle_gamma   90.00
#
_symmetry.space_group_name_H-M   'P 1'
#
loop_
_entity.id
_entity.type
_entity.pdbx_description
1 polymer ?
#
loop_
_entity_poly.entity_id
_entity_poly.type
_entity_poly.pdbx_seq_one_letter_code
_entity_poly.pdbx_strand_id
1 'polypeptide(L)' 'IAAMEEAKANGLGATIFKGRLVDIASIKQAEVIVRQSEMISGA' A
#
# COMPACT_ATOMS: atom_id res chain seq x y z
N ILE A 1 -1.24 -9.09 -1.39
CA ILE A 1 -2.22 -8.07 -0.92
C ILE A 1 -3.22 -7.83 -2.05
N ALA A 2 -4.14 -8.77 -2.27
CA ALA A 2 -4.91 -8.85 -3.52
C ALA A 2 -5.77 -7.60 -3.83
N ALA A 3 -6.42 -7.03 -2.80
CA ALA A 3 -7.27 -5.84 -2.96
C ALA A 3 -6.51 -4.57 -3.38
N MET A 4 -5.21 -4.48 -3.06
CA MET A 4 -4.37 -3.33 -3.47
C MET A 4 -3.86 -3.50 -4.90
N GLU A 5 -3.51 -4.72 -5.29
CA GLU A 5 -3.07 -5.05 -6.66
C GLU A 5 -4.21 -4.81 -7.67
N GLU A 6 -5.42 -5.23 -7.33
CA GLU A 6 -6.60 -5.01 -8.16
C GLU A 6 -6.94 -3.52 -8.30
N ALA A 7 -6.83 -2.75 -7.22
CA ALA A 7 -7.06 -1.31 -7.25
C ALA A 7 -6.03 -0.58 -8.11
N LYS A 8 -4.75 -0.98 -8.01
CA LYS A 8 -3.65 -0.45 -8.81
C LYS A 8 -3.79 -0.81 -10.29
N ALA A 9 -4.22 -2.04 -10.59
CA ALA A 9 -4.43 -2.51 -11.97
C ALA A 9 -5.64 -1.83 -12.64
N ASN A 10 -6.71 -1.57 -11.89
CA ASN A 10 -7.93 -0.92 -12.39
C ASN A 10 -7.85 0.63 -12.37
N GLY A 11 -6.73 1.22 -11.94
CA GLY A 11 -6.60 2.68 -11.82
C GLY A 11 -7.52 3.31 -10.77
N LEU A 12 -8.00 2.51 -9.81
CA LEU A 12 -8.89 2.98 -8.75
C LEU A 12 -8.06 3.75 -7.72
N GLY A 13 -8.39 5.03 -7.52
CA GLY A 13 -7.69 5.92 -6.58
C GLY A 13 -7.84 5.50 -5.10
N ALA A 14 -8.79 4.61 -4.79
CA ALA A 14 -8.98 4.03 -3.47
C ALA A 14 -9.64 2.64 -3.54
N THR A 15 -9.39 1.80 -2.54
CA THR A 15 -9.98 0.46 -2.36
C THR A 15 -10.42 0.25 -0.93
N ILE A 16 -11.36 -0.66 -0.69
CA ILE A 16 -11.77 -1.01 0.66
C ILE A 16 -10.96 -2.22 1.12
N PHE A 17 -10.18 -2.05 2.18
CA PHE A 17 -9.44 -3.14 2.82
C PHE A 17 -9.89 -3.28 4.28
N LYS A 18 -10.34 -4.49 4.66
CA LYS A 18 -10.83 -4.79 6.02
C LYS A 18 -11.88 -3.76 6.53
N GLY A 19 -12.80 -3.35 5.66
CA GLY A 19 -13.86 -2.39 5.99
C GLY A 19 -13.41 -0.92 6.08
N ARG A 20 -12.17 -0.60 5.69
CA ARG A 20 -11.64 0.77 5.68
C ARG A 20 -11.25 1.20 4.27
N LEU A 21 -11.51 2.46 3.96
CA LEU A 21 -11.06 3.08 2.71
C LEU A 21 -9.55 3.27 2.78
N VAL A 22 -8.86 2.74 1.77
CA VAL A 22 -7.41 2.85 1.61
C VAL A 22 -7.17 3.50 0.25
N ASP A 23 -6.61 4.71 0.27
CA ASP A 23 -6.26 5.42 -0.95
C ASP A 23 -4.90 4.95 -1.50
N ILE A 24 -4.69 5.18 -2.80
CA ILE A 24 -3.47 4.77 -3.51
C ILE A 24 -2.20 5.47 -2.99
N ALA A 25 -2.32 6.69 -2.45
CA ALA A 25 -1.18 7.42 -1.91
C ALA A 25 -0.72 6.81 -0.57
N SER A 26 -1.66 6.43 0.29
CA SER A 26 -1.44 5.69 1.52
C SER A 26 -0.76 4.35 1.27
N ILE A 27 -1.11 3.65 0.18
CA ILE A 27 -0.42 2.41 -0.23
C ILE A 27 1.04 2.68 -0.59
N LYS A 28 1.31 3.68 -1.44
CA LYS A 28 2.68 4.06 -1.83
C LYS A 28 3.52 4.48 -0.63
N GLN A 29 2.92 5.20 0.32
CA GLN A 29 3.59 5.58 1.57
C GLN A 29 3.91 4.35 2.43
N ALA A 30 2.99 3.39 2.53
CA ALA A 30 3.24 2.15 3.26
C ALA A 30 4.40 1.34 2.66
N GLU A 31 4.52 1.27 1.33
CA GLU A 31 5.67 0.65 0.64
C GLU A 31 6.99 1.34 1.00
N VAL A 32 7.01 2.68 1.05
CA VAL A 32 8.19 3.45 1.46
C VAL A 32 8.57 3.17 2.92
N ILE A 33 7.59 3.09 3.82
CA ILE A 33 7.82 2.78 5.24
C ILE A 33 8.42 1.38 5.40
N VAL A 34 7.87 0.38 4.70
CA VAL A 34 8.40 -1.00 4.74
C VAL A 34 9.84 -1.03 4.23
N ARG A 35 10.10 -0.41 3.07
CA ARG A 35 11.46 -0.32 2.51
C ARG A 35 12.43 0.36 3.47
N GLN A 36 11.99 1.41 4.16
CA GLN A 36 12.82 2.12 5.14
C GLN A 36 13.04 1.28 6.40
N SER A 37 12.03 0.54 6.86
CA SER A 37 12.16 -0.42 7.95
C SER A 37 13.13 -1.56 7.62
N GLU A 38 13.13 -2.05 6.38
CA GLU A 38 14.08 -3.07 5.90
C GLU A 38 15.51 -2.52 5.85
N MET A 39 15.69 -1.29 5.35
CA MET A 39 17.00 -0.62 5.37
C MET A 39 17.53 -0.40 6.79
N ILE A 40 16.66 -0.09 7.75
CA ILE A 40 17.03 0.09 9.16
C ILE A 40 17.31 -1.26 9.84
N SER A 41 16.52 -2.30 9.55
CA SER A 41 16.66 -3.62 10.21
C SER A 41 17.77 -4.49 9.61
N GLY A 42 18.32 -4.10 8.45
CA GLY A 42 19.42 -4.80 7.77
C GLY A 42 20.82 -4.24 8.08
N ALA A 43 20.95 -3.30 9.03
CA ALA A 43 22.22 -2.82 9.58
C ALA A 43 22.51 -3.49 10.94
#